data_AF-A0A3P6ETF0-F1
#
_entry.id   AF-A0A3P6ETF0-F1
#
_cell.length_a   1.000
_cell.length_b   1.000
_cell.length_c   1.000
_cell.angle_alpha   90.00
_cell.angle_beta   90.00
_cell.angle_gamma   90.00
#
_symmetry.space_group_name_H-M   'P 1'
#
loop_
_entity.id
_entity.type
_entity.pdbx_description
1 polymer ?
#
loop_
_entity_poly.entity_id
_entity_poly.type
_entity_poly.pdbx_seq_one_letter_code
_entity_poly.pdbx_strand_id
1 'polypeptide(L)'
;VSRSVILAFLSAFAVMAVVSGTVEDTIRRVVDALADASFEEWSATFIETSDKIRGDVLGSTLFIPDISANLSGREDRHKVAAYHIVTERLDYFDLLSKPNQTRLPTLLKDYVNSVLVTETEVFADRYIAIHRIASPLDFKTYGRTDSKPSGHP
;
A
#
# COMPACT_ATOMS: atom_id res chain seq x y z
N VAL A 1 4.63 -42.99 -5.20
CA VAL A 1 3.91 -41.70 -5.09
C VAL A 1 2.66 -41.80 -5.95
N SER A 2 1.46 -41.72 -5.36
CA SER A 2 0.17 -41.95 -6.04
C SER A 2 -0.19 -40.77 -6.96
N ARG A 3 -0.76 -41.06 -8.14
CA ARG A 3 -1.20 -40.07 -9.15
C ARG A 3 -2.12 -38.97 -8.57
N SER A 4 -2.89 -39.30 -7.54
CA SER A 4 -3.79 -38.35 -6.85
C SER A 4 -3.04 -37.28 -6.04
N VAL A 5 -1.84 -37.58 -5.55
CA VAL A 5 -1.01 -36.61 -4.81
C VAL A 5 -0.45 -35.55 -5.76
N ILE A 6 -0.05 -35.95 -6.98
CA ILE A 6 0.52 -35.04 -7.99
C ILE A 6 -0.54 -34.06 -8.54
N LEU A 7 -1.78 -34.52 -8.75
CA LEU A 7 -2.90 -33.67 -9.19
C LEU A 7 -3.32 -32.63 -8.13
N ALA A 8 -3.29 -33.01 -6.85
CA ALA A 8 -3.60 -32.08 -5.75
C ALA A 8 -2.57 -30.93 -5.69
N PHE A 9 -1.27 -31.23 -5.84
CA PHE A 9 -0.23 -30.21 -5.85
C PHE A 9 -0.35 -29.25 -7.05
N LEU A 10 -0.59 -29.76 -8.26
CA LEU A 10 -0.76 -28.90 -9.45
C LEU A 10 -1.97 -27.96 -9.35
N SER A 11 -3.06 -28.42 -8.73
CA SER A 11 -4.27 -27.59 -8.54
C SER A 11 -4.04 -26.44 -7.56
N ALA A 12 -3.31 -26.67 -6.47
CA ALA A 12 -2.99 -25.63 -5.50
C ALA A 12 -2.08 -24.57 -6.10
N PHE A 13 -1.06 -24.96 -6.88
CA PHE A 13 -0.18 -23.99 -7.55
C PHE A 13 -0.91 -23.15 -8.60
N ALA A 14 -1.83 -23.74 -9.36
CA ALA A 14 -2.62 -23.00 -10.36
C ALA A 14 -3.56 -21.98 -9.69
N VAL A 15 -4.23 -22.36 -8.60
CA VAL A 15 -5.08 -21.42 -7.83
C VAL A 15 -4.24 -20.30 -7.24
N MET A 16 -3.10 -20.60 -6.62
CA MET A 16 -2.21 -19.58 -6.06
C MET A 16 -1.64 -18.63 -7.12
N ALA A 17 -1.30 -19.13 -8.31
CA ALA A 17 -0.81 -18.31 -9.42
C ALA A 17 -1.90 -17.40 -10.01
N VAL A 18 -3.13 -17.92 -10.18
CA VAL A 18 -4.27 -17.12 -10.65
C VAL A 18 -4.63 -16.04 -9.63
N VAL A 19 -4.70 -16.40 -8.34
CA VAL A 19 -4.91 -15.43 -7.26
C VAL A 19 -3.82 -14.37 -7.31
N SER A 20 -2.53 -14.75 -7.32
CA SER A 20 -1.42 -13.79 -7.39
C SER A 20 -1.50 -12.82 -8.59
N GLY A 21 -1.94 -13.30 -9.76
CA GLY A 21 -2.14 -12.44 -10.92
C GLY A 21 -3.22 -11.38 -10.70
N THR A 22 -4.36 -11.76 -10.13
CA THR A 22 -5.46 -10.83 -9.82
C THR A 22 -5.09 -9.76 -8.80
N VAL A 23 -4.17 -10.07 -7.88
CA VAL A 23 -3.67 -9.15 -6.84
C VAL A 23 -2.84 -8.05 -7.45
N GLU A 24 -1.83 -8.45 -8.22
CA GLU A 24 -0.87 -7.53 -8.80
C GLU A 24 -1.57 -6.57 -9.77
N ASP A 25 -2.53 -7.07 -10.54
CA ASP A 25 -3.38 -6.26 -11.42
C ASP A 25 -4.21 -5.23 -10.64
N THR A 26 -4.57 -5.55 -9.40
CA THR A 26 -5.41 -4.69 -8.57
C THR A 26 -4.59 -3.63 -7.88
N ILE A 27 -3.44 -4.01 -7.34
CA ILE A 27 -2.44 -3.08 -6.83
C ILE A 27 -2.12 -2.04 -7.89
N ARG A 28 -1.83 -2.46 -9.14
CA ARG A 28 -1.55 -1.53 -10.24
C ARG A 28 -2.73 -0.61 -10.52
N ARG A 29 -3.96 -1.14 -10.62
CA ARG A 29 -5.16 -0.33 -10.83
C ARG A 29 -5.40 0.70 -9.72
N VAL A 30 -5.17 0.33 -8.46
CA VAL A 30 -5.32 1.23 -7.31
C VAL A 30 -4.28 2.36 -7.39
N VAL A 31 -3.01 2.02 -7.64
CA VAL A 31 -1.94 3.02 -7.76
C VAL A 31 -2.19 3.96 -8.94
N ASP A 32 -2.58 3.43 -10.10
CA ASP A 32 -2.89 4.23 -11.28
C ASP A 32 -4.05 5.21 -11.00
N ALA A 33 -5.15 4.70 -10.40
CA ALA A 33 -6.32 5.52 -10.08
C ALA A 33 -5.99 6.65 -9.08
N LEU A 34 -5.20 6.36 -8.05
CA LEU A 34 -4.76 7.38 -7.09
C LEU A 34 -3.78 8.39 -7.70
N ALA A 35 -2.91 7.96 -8.61
CA ALA A 35 -1.97 8.85 -9.29
C ALA A 35 -2.65 9.87 -10.21
N ASP A 36 -3.85 9.54 -10.70
CA ASP A 36 -4.67 10.39 -11.57
C ASP A 36 -5.68 11.25 -10.78
N ALA A 37 -5.94 10.92 -9.50
CA ALA A 37 -6.87 11.63 -8.62
C ALA A 37 -6.19 12.68 -7.71
N SER A 38 -6.94 13.66 -7.23
CA SER A 38 -6.46 14.58 -6.19
C SER A 38 -6.52 13.93 -4.79
N PHE A 39 -5.76 14.43 -3.81
CA PHE A 39 -5.76 13.87 -2.45
C PHE A 39 -7.15 13.88 -1.80
N GLU A 40 -7.98 14.86 -2.13
CA GLU A 40 -9.37 14.95 -1.67
C GLU A 40 -10.24 13.80 -2.20
N GLU A 41 -9.93 13.31 -3.40
CA GLU A 41 -10.66 12.22 -4.07
C GLU A 41 -10.10 10.83 -3.74
N TRP A 42 -8.93 10.75 -3.09
CA TRP A 42 -8.24 9.49 -2.82
C TRP A 42 -9.06 8.52 -1.98
N SER A 43 -9.82 9.00 -1.01
CA SER A 43 -10.70 8.16 -0.19
C SER A 43 -11.71 7.39 -1.05
N ALA A 44 -12.50 8.11 -1.85
CA ALA A 44 -13.52 7.51 -2.71
C ALA A 44 -12.88 6.62 -3.79
N THR A 45 -11.81 7.09 -4.41
CA THR A 45 -11.06 6.38 -5.46
C THR A 45 -10.49 5.06 -4.94
N PHE A 46 -9.90 5.07 -3.75
CA PHE A 46 -9.33 3.89 -3.11
C PHE A 46 -10.40 2.87 -2.76
N ILE A 47 -11.51 3.32 -2.15
CA ILE A 47 -12.64 2.44 -1.80
C ILE A 47 -13.22 1.82 -3.06
N GLU A 48 -13.58 2.62 -4.08
CA GLU A 48 -14.19 2.11 -5.33
C GLU A 48 -13.29 1.11 -6.06
N THR A 49 -12.00 1.42 -6.16
CA THR A 49 -11.06 0.57 -6.90
C THR A 49 -10.75 -0.72 -6.12
N SER A 50 -10.78 -0.67 -4.79
CA SER A 50 -10.57 -1.81 -3.90
C SER A 50 -11.82 -2.66 -3.68
N ASP A 51 -13.02 -2.10 -3.83
CA ASP A 51 -14.32 -2.77 -3.66
C ASP A 51 -14.46 -3.97 -4.60
N LYS A 52 -13.83 -3.90 -5.77
CA LYS A 52 -13.79 -4.98 -6.76
C LYS A 52 -13.07 -6.25 -6.27
N ILE A 53 -12.33 -6.20 -5.16
CA ILE A 53 -11.57 -7.32 -4.57
C ILE A 53 -11.92 -7.55 -3.08
N ARG A 54 -12.94 -6.86 -2.53
CA ARG A 54 -13.40 -7.11 -1.15
C ARG A 54 -13.85 -8.56 -1.00
N GLY A 55 -12.94 -9.40 -0.50
CA GLY A 55 -13.08 -10.83 -0.45
C GLY A 55 -11.76 -11.56 -0.22
N ASP A 56 -10.72 -11.27 -1.02
CA ASP A 56 -9.66 -12.27 -1.19
C ASP A 56 -8.20 -11.87 -0.91
N VAL A 57 -7.77 -10.59 -0.81
CA VAL A 57 -6.30 -10.40 -0.91
C VAL A 57 -5.50 -9.41 -0.06
N LEU A 58 -5.89 -8.18 0.26
CA LEU A 58 -4.98 -7.32 1.03
C LEU A 58 -5.71 -6.47 2.06
N GLY A 59 -5.39 -6.72 3.34
CA GLY A 59 -5.56 -5.70 4.36
C GLY A 59 -4.68 -4.50 4.00
N SER A 60 -5.22 -3.29 3.96
CA SER A 60 -4.44 -2.12 3.55
C SER A 60 -4.81 -0.88 4.34
N THR A 61 -3.84 0.01 4.47
CA THR A 61 -4.02 1.32 5.07
C THR A 61 -3.63 2.39 4.08
N LEU A 62 -4.52 3.34 3.84
CA LEU A 62 -4.24 4.53 3.03
C LEU A 62 -4.01 5.73 3.95
N PHE A 63 -2.89 6.42 3.74
CA PHE A 63 -2.63 7.71 4.36
C PHE A 63 -2.91 8.84 3.35
N ILE A 64 -3.81 9.76 3.69
CA ILE A 64 -4.20 10.88 2.82
C ILE A 64 -3.62 12.18 3.38
N PRO A 65 -2.79 12.91 2.62
CA PRO A 65 -2.29 14.20 3.09
C PRO A 65 -3.37 15.28 3.12
N ASP A 66 -3.41 16.08 4.19
CA ASP A 66 -4.30 17.25 4.28
C ASP A 66 -3.85 18.42 3.41
N ILE A 67 -2.59 18.45 3.01
CA ILE A 67 -2.00 19.50 2.18
C ILE A 67 -1.62 18.91 0.83
N SER A 68 -2.05 19.57 -0.25
CA SER A 68 -1.66 19.22 -1.61
C SER A 68 -0.13 19.31 -1.80
N ALA A 69 0.48 18.29 -2.41
CA ALA A 69 1.85 18.38 -2.89
C ALA A 69 1.87 18.77 -4.37
N ASN A 70 2.84 19.62 -4.75
CA ASN A 70 3.10 19.89 -6.16
C ASN A 70 3.93 18.71 -6.74
N LEU A 71 3.24 17.69 -7.25
CA LEU A 71 3.87 16.50 -7.81
C LEU A 71 4.16 16.70 -9.30
N SER A 72 5.44 16.79 -9.65
CA SER A 72 5.91 16.97 -11.02
C SER A 72 6.03 15.63 -11.77
N GLY A 73 5.18 15.42 -12.78
CA GLY A 73 5.29 14.28 -13.70
C GLY A 73 4.58 13.00 -13.23
N ARG A 74 4.28 12.11 -14.19
CA ARG A 74 3.47 10.90 -13.97
C ARG A 74 4.16 9.90 -13.04
N GLU A 75 5.46 9.66 -13.21
CA GLU A 75 6.22 8.70 -12.42
C GLU A 75 6.29 9.09 -10.93
N ASP A 76 6.49 10.38 -10.63
CA ASP A 76 6.49 10.90 -9.26
C ASP A 76 5.12 10.69 -8.59
N ARG A 77 4.01 10.86 -9.33
CA ARG A 77 2.66 10.63 -8.81
C ARG A 77 2.39 9.16 -8.47
N HIS A 78 2.84 8.23 -9.31
CA HIS A 78 2.64 6.79 -9.05
C HIS A 78 3.46 6.34 -7.83
N LYS A 79 4.71 6.82 -7.71
CA LYS A 79 5.54 6.55 -6.53
C LYS A 79 4.91 7.11 -5.27
N VAL A 80 4.40 8.35 -5.33
CA VAL A 80 3.71 8.96 -4.20
C VAL A 80 2.46 8.17 -3.82
N ALA A 81 1.58 7.84 -4.77
CA ALA A 81 0.40 7.03 -4.51
C ALA A 81 0.75 5.68 -3.84
N ALA A 82 1.72 4.95 -4.40
CA ALA A 82 2.13 3.66 -3.86
C ALA A 82 2.78 3.76 -2.47
N TYR A 83 3.52 4.84 -2.18
CA TYR A 83 4.16 5.06 -0.88
C TYR A 83 3.18 5.46 0.23
N HIS A 84 1.98 5.93 -0.13
CA HIS A 84 0.90 6.24 0.81
C HIS A 84 -0.01 5.05 1.13
N ILE A 85 0.24 3.89 0.50
CA ILE A 85 -0.47 2.64 0.79
C ILE A 85 0.45 1.70 1.56
N VAL A 86 0.03 1.35 2.77
CA VAL A 86 0.63 0.30 3.58
C VAL A 86 -0.11 -1.01 3.33
N THR A 87 0.66 -2.09 3.18
CA THR A 87 0.17 -3.44 2.84
C THR A 87 -0.40 -4.23 4.03
N GLU A 88 -0.72 -3.52 5.11
CA GLU A 88 -1.32 -4.01 6.33
C GLU A 88 -2.48 -3.07 6.69
N ARG A 89 -3.61 -3.62 7.14
CA ARG A 89 -4.70 -2.84 7.71
C ARG A 89 -4.33 -2.49 9.14
N LEU A 90 -4.17 -1.20 9.42
CA LEU A 90 -3.75 -0.64 10.69
C LEU A 90 -4.82 0.36 11.13
N ASP A 91 -5.56 0.03 12.18
CA ASP A 91 -6.45 1.00 12.81
C ASP A 91 -5.70 1.95 13.74
N TYR A 92 -6.44 2.82 14.42
CA TYR A 92 -5.86 3.79 15.33
C TYR A 92 -5.03 3.12 16.44
N PHE A 93 -5.53 2.04 17.03
CA PHE A 93 -4.84 1.35 18.13
C PHE A 93 -3.61 0.61 17.63
N ASP A 94 -3.68 0.01 16.44
CA ASP A 94 -2.53 -0.61 15.80
C ASP A 94 -1.41 0.42 15.61
N LEU A 95 -1.72 1.61 15.10
CA LEU A 95 -0.76 2.70 14.91
C LEU A 95 -0.19 3.21 16.24
N LEU A 96 -1.04 3.41 17.26
CA LEU A 96 -0.62 3.87 18.58
C LEU A 96 0.32 2.87 19.29
N SER A 97 0.14 1.58 19.01
CA SER A 97 0.97 0.51 19.58
C SER A 97 2.37 0.41 18.97
N LYS A 98 2.58 0.99 17.77
CA LYS A 98 3.88 0.96 17.12
C LYS A 98 4.85 1.90 17.82
N PRO A 99 6.12 1.49 18.02
CA PRO A 99 7.17 2.41 18.44
C PRO A 99 7.24 3.63 17.51
N ASN A 100 7.63 4.78 18.07
CA ASN A 100 7.93 5.95 17.27
C ASN A 100 8.94 5.60 16.17
N GLN A 101 8.72 6.15 14.98
CA GLN A 101 9.55 5.94 13.80
C GLN A 101 9.54 4.50 13.22
N THR A 102 8.51 3.71 13.54
CA THR A 102 8.35 2.37 12.97
C THR A 102 8.24 2.44 11.45
N ARG A 103 9.04 1.59 10.80
CA ARG A 103 9.05 1.38 9.35
C ARG A 103 7.88 0.49 8.92
N LEU A 104 6.87 1.07 8.27
CA LEU A 104 5.71 0.33 7.77
C LEU A 104 5.89 -0.10 6.30
N PRO A 105 5.59 -1.37 5.94
CA PRO A 105 5.81 -1.89 4.59
C PRO A 105 4.78 -1.33 3.59
N THR A 106 5.28 -0.60 2.59
CA THR A 106 4.46 -0.02 1.50
C THR A 106 4.41 -0.92 0.28
N LEU A 107 3.50 -0.59 -0.66
CA LEU A 107 3.38 -1.30 -1.94
C LEU A 107 4.65 -1.26 -2.81
N LEU A 108 5.56 -0.30 -2.59
CA LEU A 108 6.84 -0.24 -3.31
C LEU A 108 7.89 -1.24 -2.79
N LYS A 109 7.56 -2.06 -1.77
CA LYS A 109 8.52 -2.81 -0.93
C LYS A 109 9.49 -1.90 -0.16
N ASP A 110 9.13 -0.62 -0.05
CA ASP A 110 9.85 0.38 0.74
C ASP A 110 9.14 0.61 2.08
N TYR A 111 9.80 1.32 3.00
CA TYR A 111 9.27 1.57 4.34
C TYR A 111 8.94 3.04 4.57
N VAL A 112 7.82 3.32 5.23
CA VAL A 112 7.47 4.66 5.74
C VAL A 112 8.00 4.80 7.16
N ASN A 113 8.82 5.83 7.40
CA ASN A 113 9.48 6.02 8.71
C ASN A 113 8.61 6.72 9.75
N SER A 114 7.80 7.72 9.38
CA SER A 114 7.03 8.48 10.36
C SER A 114 5.84 9.17 9.72
N VAL A 115 4.67 8.98 10.32
CA VAL A 115 3.41 9.58 9.88
C VAL A 115 2.84 10.39 11.03
N LEU A 116 2.62 11.70 10.83
CA LEU A 116 1.83 12.50 11.75
C LEU A 116 0.36 12.42 11.32
N VAL A 117 -0.41 11.58 12.01
CA VAL A 117 -1.83 11.40 11.76
C VAL A 117 -2.61 12.58 12.34
N THR A 118 -3.41 13.24 11.51
CA THR A 118 -4.25 14.41 11.87
C THR A 118 -5.69 14.03 12.12
N GLU A 119 -6.20 13.05 11.38
CA GLU A 119 -7.52 12.47 11.57
C GLU A 119 -7.43 10.95 11.37
N THR A 120 -7.88 10.19 12.35
CA THR A 120 -7.82 8.73 12.34
C THR A 120 -9.16 8.18 11.88
N GLU A 121 -9.14 7.07 11.14
CA GLU A 121 -10.33 6.30 10.79
C GLU A 121 -11.39 7.08 10.00
N VAL A 122 -10.96 7.92 9.05
CA VAL A 122 -11.83 8.56 8.04
C VAL A 122 -12.73 7.53 7.34
N PHE A 123 -12.19 6.33 7.17
CA PHE A 123 -12.94 5.12 6.84
C PHE A 123 -12.24 3.92 7.45
N ALA A 124 -13.00 2.97 8.00
CA ALA A 124 -12.46 1.70 8.44
C ALA A 124 -13.48 0.58 8.24
N ASP A 125 -13.02 -0.54 7.70
CA ASP A 125 -13.75 -1.80 7.68
C ASP A 125 -12.81 -2.98 8.02
N ARG A 126 -13.23 -4.20 7.71
CA ARG A 126 -12.44 -5.42 7.95
C ARG A 126 -11.12 -5.45 7.18
N TYR A 127 -11.02 -4.77 6.04
CA TYR A 127 -9.90 -4.90 5.09
C TYR A 127 -9.15 -3.58 4.87
N ILE A 128 -9.79 -2.44 5.10
CA ILE A 128 -9.27 -1.12 4.78
C ILE A 128 -9.31 -0.24 6.02
N ALA A 129 -8.25 0.53 6.24
CA ALA A 129 -8.25 1.70 7.10
C ALA A 129 -7.78 2.92 6.30
N ILE A 130 -8.38 4.08 6.52
CA ILE A 130 -7.99 5.35 5.90
C ILE A 130 -7.78 6.37 7.01
N HIS A 131 -6.62 7.03 6.99
CA HIS A 131 -6.26 8.08 7.95
C HIS A 131 -5.77 9.32 7.19
N ARG A 132 -6.05 10.51 7.72
CA ARG A 132 -5.43 11.76 7.23
C ARG A 132 -4.14 12.05 7.97
N ILE A 133 -3.22 12.67 7.24
CA ILE A 133 -1.89 12.99 7.72
C ILE A 133 -1.54 14.44 7.42
N ALA A 134 -0.72 15.05 8.27
CA ALA A 134 -0.43 16.49 8.19
C ALA A 134 0.26 16.89 6.88
N SER A 135 1.07 16.00 6.30
CA SER A 135 1.87 16.30 5.11
C SER A 135 2.12 15.05 4.27
N PRO A 136 2.32 15.18 2.95
CA PRO A 136 2.68 14.06 2.09
C PRO A 136 3.94 13.33 2.57
N LEU A 137 3.92 12.00 2.49
CA LEU A 137 5.06 11.15 2.83
C LEU A 137 6.19 11.37 1.82
N ASP A 138 7.38 11.63 2.34
CA ASP A 138 8.56 11.96 1.54
C ASP A 138 9.26 10.69 1.02
N PHE A 139 8.79 10.20 -0.11
CA PHE A 139 9.44 9.12 -0.84
C PHE A 139 10.88 9.46 -1.26
N LYS A 140 11.17 10.72 -1.64
CA LYS A 140 12.49 11.09 -2.19
C LYS A 140 13.58 10.94 -1.13
N THR A 141 13.24 11.23 0.14
CA THR A 141 14.18 11.14 1.26
C THR A 141 14.23 9.74 1.87
N TYR A 142 13.11 9.03 1.98
CA TYR A 142 13.03 7.79 2.78
C TYR A 142 12.70 6.51 1.99
N GLY A 143 12.24 6.62 0.75
CA GLY A 143 11.85 5.48 -0.09
C GLY A 143 13.00 4.82 -0.84
N ARG A 144 14.19 5.45 -0.91
CA ARG A 144 15.31 4.90 -1.69
C ARG A 144 16.24 4.07 -0.82
N THR A 145 15.95 2.77 -0.64
CA THR A 145 16.96 1.84 -0.11
C THR A 145 17.89 1.35 -1.22
N ASP A 146 18.70 2.26 -1.77
CA ASP A 146 19.89 1.87 -2.55
C ASP A 146 20.99 1.49 -1.55
N SER A 147 20.92 0.30 -0.96
CA SER A 147 22.06 -0.27 -0.24
C SER A 147 23.12 -0.71 -1.25
N LYS A 148 23.88 0.25 -1.78
CA LYS A 148 25.20 -0.06 -2.33
C LYS A 148 26.09 -0.38 -1.11
N PRO A 149 26.67 -1.58 -0.98
CA PRO A 149 27.63 -1.83 0.09
C PRO A 149 28.78 -0.86 -0.10
N SER A 150 29.04 -0.03 0.91
CA SER A 150 30.24 0.78 0.98
C SER A 150 31.44 -0.16 1.10
N GLY A 151 32.01 -0.54 -0.04
CA GLY A 151 33.39 -1.01 -0.07
C GLY A 151 34.27 0.12 0.40
N HIS A 152 34.84 0.00 1.59
CA HIS A 152 35.99 0.81 1.98
C HIS A 152 37.26 0.20 1.35
N PRO A 153 38.18 1.06 0.86
CA PRO A 153 39.47 0.63 0.32
C PRO A 153 40.37 0.00 1.39
#